data_AF-A0A5B8M0L9-F1
#
_entry.id   AF-A0A5B8M0L9-F1
#
_cell.length_a   1.000
_cell.length_b   1.000
_cell.length_c   1.000
_cell.angle_alpha   90.00
_cell.angle_beta   90.00
_cell.angle_gamma   90.00
#
_symmetry.space_group_name_H-M   'P 1'
#
loop_
_entity.id
_entity.type
_entity.pdbx_description
1 polymer ?
#
loop_
_entity_poly.entity_id
_entity_poly.type
_entity_poly.pdbx_seq_one_letter_code
_entity_poly.pdbx_strand_id
1 'polypeptide(L)'
;MVVAGVLLLDFVAPLPLLPPAGLTAPLTWAGVILALGGFALEMLAAQALTAAGTTTRPNAVPEALVTSGPFRWSRNPFYIGLLLVLAGACLALSLEWALLGLPLLWLLLDRFVVPHEEARLAQGFGAEWFTYAGATRRWL
;
A
#
# COMPACT_ATOMS: atom_id res chain seq x y z
N MET A 1 4.79 16.67 -7.98
CA MET A 1 4.73 18.00 -7.32
C MET A 1 4.35 17.89 -5.84
N VAL A 2 3.30 17.14 -5.46
CA VAL A 2 2.88 17.00 -4.05
C VAL A 2 3.97 16.39 -3.15
N VAL A 3 4.58 15.27 -3.55
CA VAL A 3 5.65 14.60 -2.77
C VAL A 3 6.84 15.52 -2.51
N ALA A 4 7.29 16.27 -3.52
CA ALA A 4 8.40 17.20 -3.37
C ALA A 4 8.07 18.36 -2.40
N GLY A 5 6.83 18.85 -2.41
CA GLY A 5 6.38 19.86 -1.46
C GLY A 5 6.31 19.35 -0.02
N VAL A 6 5.84 18.12 0.18
CA VAL A 6 5.76 17.48 1.50
C VAL A 6 7.16 17.24 2.08
N LEU A 7 8.08 16.71 1.28
CA LEU A 7 9.47 16.52 1.70
C LEU A 7 10.19 17.85 1.98
N LEU A 8 9.85 18.91 1.25
CA LEU A 8 10.36 20.25 1.55
C LEU A 8 9.87 20.75 2.91
N LEU A 9 8.62 20.47 3.29
CA LEU A 9 8.10 20.83 4.62
C LEU A 9 8.82 20.07 5.73
N ASP A 10 9.13 18.78 5.53
CA ASP A 10 9.94 18.01 6.49
C ASP A 10 11.34 18.59 6.70
N PHE A 11 11.92 19.24 5.68
CA PHE A 11 13.24 19.88 5.79
C PHE A 11 13.19 21.29 6.37
N VAL A 12 12.20 22.10 5.97
CA VAL A 12 12.14 23.54 6.29
C VAL A 12 11.33 23.82 7.56
N ALA A 13 10.38 22.96 7.89
CA ALA A 13 9.48 23.13 9.02
C ALA A 13 9.13 21.76 9.68
N PRO A 14 10.12 21.03 10.22
CA PRO A 14 9.84 19.80 10.93
C PRO A 14 8.94 20.09 12.13
N LEU A 15 7.96 19.21 12.34
CA LEU A 15 7.17 19.19 13.56
C LEU A 15 8.01 18.54 14.69
N PRO A 16 7.60 18.70 15.96
CA PRO A 16 8.24 18.00 17.08
C PRO A 16 7.43 16.76 17.48
N LEU A 17 6.87 16.03 16.52
CA LEU A 17 6.00 14.86 16.76
C LEU A 17 6.81 13.58 16.92
N LEU A 18 7.87 13.40 16.13
CA LEU A 18 8.72 12.22 16.14
C LEU A 18 10.10 12.57 16.74
N PRO A 19 10.72 11.64 17.48
CA PRO A 19 12.12 11.80 17.86
C PRO A 19 13.02 11.88 16.60
N PRO A 20 14.18 12.53 16.67
CA PRO A 20 15.13 12.55 15.58
C PRO A 20 15.53 11.14 15.16
N ALA A 21 15.56 10.89 13.85
CA ALA A 21 16.02 9.64 13.29
C ALA A 21 17.51 9.40 13.62
N GLY A 22 17.87 8.15 13.90
CA GLY A 22 19.25 7.79 14.20
C GLY A 22 19.43 6.31 14.46
N LEU A 23 20.67 5.83 14.35
CA LEU A 23 20.99 4.40 14.52
C LEU A 23 20.69 3.89 15.94
N THR A 24 20.70 4.77 16.93
CA THR A 24 20.35 4.45 18.32
C THR A 24 18.87 4.64 18.63
N ALA A 25 18.09 5.23 17.72
CA ALA A 25 16.68 5.49 17.93
C ALA A 25 15.85 4.21 17.69
N PRO A 26 15.12 3.69 18.70
CA PRO A 26 14.29 2.49 18.51
C PRO A 26 13.21 2.67 17.44
N LEU A 27 12.69 3.88 17.30
CA LEU A 27 11.68 4.20 16.30
C LEU A 27 12.22 4.06 14.86
N THR A 28 13.50 4.36 14.64
CA THR A 28 14.13 4.17 13.34
C THR A 28 14.07 2.71 12.92
N TRP A 29 14.44 1.79 13.82
CA TRP A 29 14.39 0.35 13.57
C TRP A 29 12.97 -0.18 13.45
N ALA A 30 12.02 0.32 14.24
CA ALA A 30 10.61 -0.01 14.09
C ALA A 30 10.08 0.38 12.70
N GLY A 31 10.46 1.57 12.22
CA GLY A 31 10.16 2.03 10.86
C GLY A 31 10.77 1.14 9.78
N VAL A 32 12.04 0.75 9.93
CA VAL A 32 12.71 -0.18 9.01
C VAL A 32 12.00 -1.54 8.97
N ILE A 33 11.68 -2.11 10.12
CA ILE A 33 10.97 -3.40 10.20
C ILE A 33 9.59 -3.29 9.53
N LEU A 34 8.87 -2.20 9.78
CA LEU A 34 7.57 -1.94 9.17
C LEU A 34 7.69 -1.83 7.64
N ALA A 35 8.70 -1.13 7.15
CA ALA A 35 8.93 -0.96 5.72
C ALA A 35 9.29 -2.29 5.05
N LEU A 36 10.17 -3.08 5.67
CA LEU A 36 10.53 -4.41 5.17
C LEU A 36 9.33 -5.36 5.16
N GLY A 37 8.47 -5.31 6.19
CA GLY A 37 7.23 -6.07 6.23
C GLY A 37 6.25 -5.67 5.11
N GLY A 38 6.10 -4.36 4.88
CA GLY A 38 5.32 -3.84 3.75
C GLY A 38 5.86 -4.30 2.40
N PHE A 39 7.17 -4.20 2.19
CA PHE A 39 7.82 -4.62 0.96
C PHE A 39 7.68 -6.14 0.73
N ALA A 40 7.83 -6.95 1.79
CA ALA A 40 7.59 -8.38 1.71
C ALA A 40 6.15 -8.70 1.29
N LEU A 41 5.17 -7.96 1.82
CA LEU A 41 3.76 -8.12 1.42
C LEU A 41 3.53 -7.76 -0.05
N GLU A 42 4.13 -6.67 -0.56
CA GLU A 42 4.08 -6.33 -1.99
C GLU A 42 4.68 -7.44 -2.85
N MET A 43 5.83 -7.98 -2.46
CA MET A 43 6.50 -9.06 -3.19
C MET A 43 5.66 -10.34 -3.20
N LEU A 44 5.05 -10.70 -2.08
CA LEU A 44 4.16 -11.87 -2.02
C LEU A 44 2.90 -11.68 -2.88
N ALA A 45 2.33 -10.47 -2.91
CA ALA A 45 1.19 -10.16 -3.76
C ALA A 45 1.58 -10.19 -5.25
N ALA A 46 2.72 -9.59 -5.60
CA ALA A 46 3.25 -9.60 -6.96
C ALA A 46 3.57 -11.02 -7.45
N GLN A 47 4.15 -11.86 -6.59
CA GLN A 47 4.42 -13.26 -6.89
C GLN A 47 3.12 -14.03 -7.13
N ALA A 48 2.07 -13.82 -6.32
CA ALA A 48 0.77 -14.47 -6.51
C ALA A 48 0.13 -14.09 -7.86
N LEU A 49 0.19 -12.81 -8.25
CA LEU A 49 -0.30 -12.34 -9.55
C LEU A 49 0.52 -12.94 -10.71
N THR A 50 1.86 -12.90 -10.59
CA THR A 50 2.77 -13.42 -11.63
C THR A 50 2.61 -14.92 -11.81
N ALA A 51 2.49 -15.68 -10.72
CA ALA A 51 2.27 -17.13 -10.75
C ALA A 51 0.93 -17.51 -11.39
N ALA A 52 -0.08 -16.64 -11.26
CA ALA A 52 -1.37 -16.79 -11.94
C ALA A 52 -1.38 -16.26 -13.38
N GLY A 53 -0.22 -15.83 -13.91
CA GLY A 53 -0.11 -15.29 -15.26
C GLY A 53 -0.81 -13.95 -15.47
N THR A 54 -1.11 -13.21 -14.39
CA THR A 54 -1.83 -11.94 -14.46
C THR A 54 -0.93 -10.75 -14.08
N THR A 55 -1.44 -9.55 -14.28
CA THR A 55 -0.67 -8.31 -14.24
C THR A 55 -0.58 -7.70 -12.84
N THR A 56 0.60 -7.13 -12.53
CA THR A 56 0.83 -6.26 -11.36
C THR A 56 0.63 -4.78 -11.68
N ARG A 57 0.41 -4.43 -12.95
CA ARG A 57 0.31 -3.04 -13.40
C ARG A 57 -1.09 -2.48 -13.18
N PRO A 58 -1.20 -1.31 -12.53
CA PRO A 58 -2.44 -0.56 -12.53
C PRO A 58 -2.91 -0.32 -13.97
N ASN A 59 -4.19 -0.54 -14.24
CA ASN A 59 -4.84 -0.38 -15.56
C ASN A 59 -4.57 -1.43 -16.63
N ALA A 60 -3.82 -2.49 -16.35
CA ALA A 60 -3.76 -3.63 -17.25
C ALA A 60 -5.01 -4.51 -17.13
N VAL A 61 -5.32 -5.29 -18.17
CA VAL A 61 -6.45 -6.24 -18.16
C VAL A 61 -6.01 -7.48 -17.38
N PRO A 62 -6.69 -7.83 -16.28
CA PRO A 62 -6.36 -9.03 -15.52
C PRO A 62 -6.83 -10.29 -16.27
N GLU A 63 -5.93 -11.26 -16.44
CA GLU A 63 -6.20 -12.52 -17.14
C GLU A 63 -6.70 -13.63 -16.20
N ALA A 64 -6.48 -13.47 -14.90
CA ALA A 64 -6.92 -14.39 -13.85
C ALA A 64 -7.34 -13.65 -12.58
N LEU A 65 -8.32 -14.21 -11.86
CA LEU A 65 -8.76 -13.72 -10.55
C LEU A 65 -7.99 -14.44 -9.43
N VAL A 66 -7.08 -13.73 -8.78
CA VAL A 66 -6.26 -14.29 -7.69
C VAL A 66 -6.93 -14.06 -6.34
N THR A 67 -7.26 -15.14 -5.64
CA THR A 67 -7.94 -15.12 -4.32
C THR A 67 -7.13 -15.80 -3.22
N SER A 68 -5.93 -16.29 -3.54
CA SER A 68 -5.04 -17.02 -2.63
C SER A 68 -3.86 -16.16 -2.16
N GLY A 69 -3.07 -16.69 -1.22
CA GLY A 69 -1.94 -15.95 -0.65
C GLY A 69 -2.41 -14.66 0.03
N PRO A 70 -1.74 -13.51 -0.18
CA PRO A 70 -2.15 -12.22 0.38
C PRO A 70 -3.59 -11.80 0.06
N PHE A 71 -4.09 -12.20 -1.12
CA PHE A 71 -5.42 -11.84 -1.60
C PHE A 71 -6.56 -12.52 -0.82
N ARG A 72 -6.27 -13.51 0.02
CA ARG A 72 -7.29 -14.11 0.89
C ARG A 72 -7.73 -13.18 2.03
N TRP A 73 -6.83 -12.30 2.46
CA TRP A 73 -7.05 -11.46 3.63
C TRP A 73 -7.58 -10.08 3.25
N SER A 74 -7.09 -9.52 2.14
CA SER A 74 -7.54 -8.26 1.57
C SER A 74 -7.58 -8.36 0.06
N ARG A 75 -8.49 -7.65 -0.58
CA ARG A 75 -8.52 -7.50 -2.05
C ARG A 75 -7.40 -6.62 -2.58
N ASN A 76 -6.80 -5.79 -1.73
CA ASN A 76 -5.79 -4.80 -2.10
C ASN A 76 -4.48 -4.95 -1.30
N PRO A 77 -3.89 -6.16 -1.19
CA PRO A 77 -2.72 -6.40 -0.35
C PRO A 77 -1.48 -5.65 -0.85
N PHE A 78 -1.38 -5.42 -2.17
CA PHE A 78 -0.30 -4.64 -2.78
C PHE A 78 -0.30 -3.19 -2.25
N TYR A 79 -1.45 -2.52 -2.25
CA TYR A 79 -1.57 -1.14 -1.73
C TYR A 79 -1.38 -1.06 -0.21
N ILE A 80 -1.73 -2.11 0.53
CA ILE A 80 -1.40 -2.19 1.97
C ILE A 80 0.11 -2.24 2.14
N GLY A 81 0.81 -3.07 1.36
CA GLY A 81 2.27 -3.12 1.35
C GLY A 81 2.89 -1.75 1.07
N LEU A 82 2.42 -1.05 0.03
CA LEU A 82 2.85 0.32 -0.29
C LEU A 82 2.69 1.28 0.90
N LEU A 83 1.52 1.30 1.54
CA LEU A 83 1.26 2.17 2.69
C LEU A 83 2.16 1.83 3.89
N LEU A 84 2.46 0.55 4.12
CA LEU A 84 3.38 0.11 5.16
C LEU A 84 4.84 0.49 4.86
N VAL A 85 5.27 0.36 3.60
CA VAL A 85 6.60 0.82 3.14
C VAL A 85 6.76 2.31 3.40
N LEU A 86 5.77 3.11 3.00
CA LEU A 86 5.80 4.56 3.16
C LEU A 86 5.73 4.95 4.65
N ALA A 87 4.85 4.34 5.44
CA ALA A 87 4.78 4.57 6.89
C ALA A 87 6.11 4.23 7.57
N GLY A 88 6.68 3.08 7.25
CA GLY A 88 7.97 2.64 7.80
C GLY A 88 9.11 3.59 7.44
N ALA A 89 9.18 4.04 6.18
CA ALA A 89 10.16 5.02 5.74
C ALA A 89 9.99 6.37 6.45
N CYS A 90 8.75 6.84 6.63
CA CYS A 90 8.47 8.09 7.35
C CYS A 90 8.91 8.01 8.81
N LEU A 91 8.65 6.88 9.50
CA LEU A 91 9.12 6.65 10.86
C LEU A 91 10.64 6.50 10.95
N ALA A 92 11.25 5.84 9.96
CA ALA A 92 12.70 5.61 9.93
C ALA A 92 13.50 6.90 9.76
N LEU A 93 12.95 7.85 9.03
CA LEU A 93 13.58 9.11 8.62
C LEU A 93 13.00 10.35 9.34
N SER A 94 12.06 10.15 10.27
CA SER A 94 11.32 11.21 10.96
C SER A 94 10.66 12.23 10.00
N LEU A 95 10.03 11.73 8.93
CA LEU A 95 9.29 12.53 7.95
C LEU A 95 7.82 12.67 8.36
N GLU A 96 7.53 13.68 9.16
CA GLU A 96 6.25 13.82 9.85
C GLU A 96 5.14 14.32 8.92
N TRP A 97 5.45 15.27 8.04
CA TRP A 97 4.49 15.76 7.05
C TRP A 97 4.13 14.66 6.06
N ALA A 98 5.12 13.86 5.65
CA ALA A 98 4.90 12.67 4.83
C ALA A 98 4.03 11.64 5.56
N LEU A 99 4.28 11.40 6.85
CA LEU A 99 3.47 10.48 7.67
C LEU A 99 2.01 10.96 7.78
N LEU A 100 1.79 12.25 8.02
CA LEU A 100 0.46 12.87 8.08
C LEU A 100 -0.25 12.88 6.72
N GLY A 101 0.50 12.78 5.62
CA GLY A 101 -0.05 12.63 4.28
C GLY A 101 -0.59 11.23 3.96
N LEU A 102 -0.24 10.20 4.73
CA LEU A 102 -0.64 8.82 4.43
C LEU A 102 -2.15 8.57 4.49
N PRO A 103 -2.92 9.10 5.46
CA PRO A 103 -4.38 8.98 5.43
C PRO A 103 -5.00 9.58 4.16
N LEU A 104 -4.44 10.69 3.66
CA LEU A 104 -4.89 11.29 2.41
C LEU A 104 -4.55 10.39 1.22
N LEU A 105 -3.34 9.84 1.16
CA LEU A 105 -2.94 8.88 0.13
C LEU A 105 -3.86 7.65 0.14
N TRP A 106 -4.12 7.06 1.30
CA TRP A 106 -5.06 5.95 1.44
C TRP A 106 -6.46 6.32 0.94
N LEU A 107 -6.96 7.50 1.29
CA LEU A 107 -8.26 7.98 0.82
C LEU A 107 -8.29 8.14 -0.71
N LEU A 108 -7.22 8.64 -1.31
CA LEU A 108 -7.12 8.74 -2.77
C LEU A 108 -7.11 7.35 -3.43
N LEU A 109 -6.38 6.39 -2.87
CA LEU A 109 -6.38 5.01 -3.33
C LEU A 109 -7.78 4.39 -3.21
N ASP A 110 -8.43 4.51 -2.05
CA ASP A 110 -9.76 3.95 -1.77
C ASP A 110 -10.86 4.54 -2.65
N ARG A 111 -10.78 5.83 -3.01
CA ARG A 111 -11.84 6.51 -3.75
C ARG A 111 -11.65 6.55 -5.25
N PHE A 112 -10.42 6.52 -5.74
CA PHE A 112 -10.16 6.70 -7.17
C PHE A 112 -9.51 5.48 -7.82
N VAL A 113 -8.52 4.86 -7.17
CA VAL A 113 -7.74 3.78 -7.78
C VAL A 113 -8.43 2.44 -7.59
N VAL A 114 -8.69 2.05 -6.35
CA VAL A 114 -9.26 0.74 -6.00
C VAL A 114 -10.63 0.52 -6.63
N PRO A 115 -11.60 1.46 -6.59
CA PRO A 115 -12.91 1.23 -7.21
C PRO A 115 -12.84 1.02 -8.72
N HIS A 116 -11.90 1.70 -9.38
CA HIS A 116 -11.68 1.56 -10.81
C HIS A 116 -11.10 0.19 -11.18
N GLU A 117 -10.17 -0.33 -10.38
CA GLU A 117 -9.63 -1.68 -10.55
C GLU A 117 -10.67 -2.75 -10.22
N GLU A 118 -11.42 -2.60 -9.12
CA GLU A 118 -12.51 -3.50 -8.73
C GLU A 118 -13.64 -3.54 -9.77
N ALA A 119 -13.97 -2.41 -10.40
CA ALA A 119 -14.95 -2.36 -11.47
C ALA A 119 -14.52 -3.17 -12.70
N ARG A 120 -13.23 -3.14 -13.06
CA ARG A 120 -12.70 -3.97 -14.16
C ARG A 120 -12.71 -5.45 -13.81
N LEU A 121 -12.37 -5.80 -12.56
CA LEU A 121 -12.46 -7.18 -12.08
C LEU A 121 -13.91 -7.67 -12.10
N ALA A 122 -14.87 -6.83 -11.70
CA ALA A 122 -16.30 -7.14 -11.78
C ALA A 122 -16.77 -7.37 -13.23
N GLN A 123 -16.31 -6.53 -14.17
CA GLN A 123 -16.64 -6.67 -15.59
C GLN A 123 -16.00 -7.91 -16.22
N GLY A 124 -14.77 -8.25 -15.84
CA GLY A 124 -14.04 -9.40 -16.41
C GLY A 124 -14.44 -10.75 -15.85
N PHE A 125 -14.71 -10.85 -14.54
CA PHE A 125 -14.93 -12.12 -13.84
C PHE A 125 -16.35 -12.32 -13.30
N GLY A 126 -17.21 -11.29 -13.36
CA GLY A 126 -18.63 -11.40 -13.03
C GLY A 126 -18.92 -12.07 -11.68
N ALA A 127 -19.64 -13.19 -11.69
CA ALA A 127 -20.09 -13.89 -10.49
C ALA A 127 -18.94 -14.37 -9.58
N GLU A 128 -17.80 -14.78 -10.15
CA GLU A 128 -16.62 -15.19 -9.38
C GLU A 128 -16.06 -14.02 -8.58
N TRP A 129 -15.99 -12.83 -9.20
CA TRP A 129 -15.59 -11.61 -8.53
C TRP A 129 -16.53 -11.27 -7.36
N PHE A 130 -17.85 -11.29 -7.57
CA PHE A 130 -18.79 -10.94 -6.51
C PHE A 130 -18.77 -11.94 -5.35
N THR A 131 -18.55 -13.22 -5.63
CA THR A 131 -18.36 -14.25 -4.60
C THR A 131 -17.12 -13.95 -3.76
N TYR A 132 -16.00 -13.67 -4.42
CA TYR A 132 -14.77 -13.30 -3.75
C TYR A 132 -14.88 -11.98 -2.96
N ALA A 133 -15.45 -10.94 -3.56
CA ALA A 133 -15.62 -9.63 -2.94
C ALA A 133 -16.57 -9.64 -1.73
N GLY A 134 -17.52 -10.58 -1.69
CA GLY A 134 -18.38 -10.82 -0.52
C GLY A 134 -17.66 -11.53 0.63
N ALA A 135 -16.65 -12.37 0.32
CA ALA A 135 -15.89 -13.11 1.31
C ALA A 135 -14.65 -12.36 1.83
N THR A 136 -14.09 -11.45 1.04
CA THR A 136 -12.84 -10.75 1.36
C THR A 136 -13.04 -9.24 1.38
N ARG A 137 -12.58 -8.59 2.44
CA ARG A 137 -12.67 -7.13 2.59
C ARG A 137 -11.77 -6.41 1.60
N ARG A 138 -12.14 -5.16 1.28
CA ARG A 138 -11.32 -4.29 0.42
C ARG A 138 -9.96 -3.99 1.05
N TRP A 139 -9.98 -3.71 2.36
CA TRP A 139 -8.84 -3.48 3.23
C TRP A 139 -8.98 -4.44 4.44
N LEU A 140 -7.86 -4.93 5.00
CA LEU A 140 -7.81 -5.94 6.09
C LEU A 140 -8.74 -5.60 7.27
#